data_AF-A0A7W1QDV6-F1
#
_entry.id   AF-A0A7W1QDV6-F1
#
_cell.length_a   1.000
_cell.length_b   1.000
_cell.length_c   1.000
_cell.angle_alpha   90.00
_cell.angle_beta   90.00
_cell.angle_gamma   90.00
#
_symmetry.space_group_name_H-M   'P 1'
#
loop_
_entity.id
_entity.type
_entity.pdbx_description
1 polymer ?
#
loop_
_entity_poly.entity_id
_entity_poly.type
_entity_poly.pdbx_seq_one_letter_code
_entity_poly.pdbx_strand_id
1 'polypeptide(L)' 'MTAPSPVIVAFTRHAERRAVERALALPKLAELLLAHHDRRLRNPGGADWIVHAAGVAIVYDWPDGNDVAVALVISAWRE' A
#
# COMPACT_ATOMS: atom_id res chain seq x y z
N MET A 1 -2.44 -22.53 8.30
CA MET A 1 -2.81 -21.22 8.86
C MET A 1 -2.55 -20.19 7.78
N THR A 2 -3.58 -19.49 7.31
CA THR A 2 -3.40 -18.36 6.40
C THR A 2 -2.60 -17.29 7.14
N ALA A 3 -1.58 -16.71 6.51
CA ALA A 3 -0.91 -15.55 7.09
C ALA A 3 -1.95 -14.44 7.33
N PRO A 4 -1.82 -13.64 8.39
CA PRO A 4 -2.67 -12.46 8.54
C PRO A 4 -2.49 -11.57 7.30
N SER A 5 -3.58 -10.91 6.88
CA SER A 5 -3.59 -9.96 5.76
C SER A 5 -4.40 -8.74 6.18
N PRO A 6 -4.03 -7.53 5.71
CA PRO A 6 -4.79 -6.33 5.97
C PRO A 6 -6.18 -6.44 5.34
N VAL A 7 -7.15 -5.76 5.94
CA VAL A 7 -8.51 -5.57 5.42
C VAL A 7 -8.88 -4.09 5.33
N ILE A 8 -8.07 -3.22 5.93
CA ILE A 8 -8.21 -1.76 5.93
C ILE A 8 -6.94 -1.16 5.31
N VAL A 9 -7.13 -0.13 4.50
CA VAL A 9 -6.03 0.65 3.93
C VAL A 9 -6.15 2.09 4.40
N ALA A 10 -5.13 2.54 5.12
CA ALA A 10 -4.96 3.93 5.52
C ALA A 10 -3.97 4.61 4.58
N PHE A 11 -4.06 5.93 4.46
CA PHE A 11 -3.16 6.73 3.65
C PHE A 11 -2.51 7.80 4.52
N THR A 12 -1.20 7.93 4.42
CA THR A 12 -0.54 9.12 4.96
C THR A 12 -0.94 10.34 4.12
N ARG A 13 -0.88 11.53 4.73
CA ARG A 13 -1.06 12.80 4.01
C ARG A 13 -0.10 12.92 2.80
N HIS A 14 1.10 12.34 2.91
CA HIS A 14 2.04 12.28 1.80
C HIS A 14 1.49 11.45 0.64
N ALA A 15 1.01 10.23 0.92
CA ALA A 15 0.40 9.36 -0.08
C ALA A 15 -0.80 10.01 -0.77
N GLU A 16 -1.70 10.65 -0.01
CA GLU A 16 -2.86 11.36 -0.56
C GLU A 16 -2.44 12.43 -1.56
N ARG A 17 -1.48 13.28 -1.18
CA ARG A 17 -0.95 14.32 -2.07
C ARG A 17 -0.33 13.73 -3.33
N ARG A 18 0.47 12.67 -3.20
CA ARG A 18 1.14 12.02 -4.35
C ARG A 18 0.15 11.35 -5.30
N ALA A 19 -0.94 10.80 -4.77
CA ALA A 19 -2.01 10.21 -5.56
C ALA A 19 -2.71 11.28 -6.41
N VAL A 20 -3.03 12.44 -5.81
CA VAL A 20 -3.61 13.59 -6.53
C VAL A 20 -2.65 14.09 -7.62
N GLU A 21 -1.38 14.33 -7.30
CA GLU A 21 -0.35 14.75 -8.27
C GLU A 21 -0.23 13.81 -9.48
N ARG A 22 -0.57 12.53 -9.32
CA ARG A 22 -0.42 11.48 -10.34
C ARG A 22 -1.74 11.06 -10.97
N ALA A 23 -2.86 11.69 -10.60
CA ALA A 23 -4.19 11.27 -10.99
C ALA A 23 -4.42 9.76 -10.69
N LEU A 24 -4.03 9.32 -9.50
CA LEU A 24 -4.31 7.99 -8.96
C LEU A 24 -5.48 8.08 -7.97
N ALA A 25 -6.49 7.25 -8.15
CA ALA A 25 -7.65 7.21 -7.26
C ALA A 25 -7.32 6.40 -5.99
N LEU A 26 -7.45 7.02 -4.80
CA LEU A 26 -7.20 6.35 -3.52
C LEU A 26 -8.01 5.05 -3.35
N PRO A 27 -9.33 4.99 -3.68
CA PRO A 27 -10.08 3.74 -3.60
C PRO A 27 -9.46 2.64 -4.46
N LYS A 28 -8.93 2.99 -5.64
CA LYS A 28 -8.30 2.01 -6.52
C LYS A 28 -6.98 1.49 -5.97
N LEU A 29 -6.18 2.35 -5.33
CA LEU A 29 -4.96 1.94 -4.66
C LEU A 29 -5.24 0.99 -3.50
N ALA A 30 -6.30 1.25 -2.73
CA ALA A 30 -6.71 0.37 -1.64
C ALA A 30 -7.13 -1.02 -2.17
N GLU A 31 -7.96 -1.07 -3.20
CA GLU A 31 -8.34 -2.33 -3.86
C GLU A 31 -7.12 -3.13 -4.34
N LEU A 32 -6.18 -2.46 -5.03
CA LEU A 32 -4.98 -3.10 -5.55
C LEU A 32 -4.09 -3.63 -4.43
N LEU A 33 -3.89 -2.87 -3.36
CA LEU A 33 -3.09 -3.31 -2.23
C LEU A 33 -3.70 -4.56 -1.59
N LEU A 34 -5.00 -4.53 -1.28
CA LEU A 34 -5.66 -5.67 -0.64
C LEU A 34 -5.65 -6.91 -1.53
N ALA A 35 -5.92 -6.76 -2.83
CA ALA A 35 -5.95 -7.88 -3.78
C ALA A 35 -4.57 -8.50 -4.04
N HIS A 36 -3.48 -7.75 -3.85
CA HIS A 36 -2.12 -8.17 -4.18
C HIS A 36 -1.18 -8.23 -2.97
N HIS A 37 -1.69 -8.09 -1.74
CA HIS A 37 -0.89 -8.06 -0.52
C HIS A 37 0.03 -9.29 -0.37
N ASP A 38 -0.45 -10.46 -0.78
CA ASP A 38 0.32 -11.71 -0.69
C ASP A 38 1.53 -11.75 -1.64
N ARG A 39 1.56 -10.84 -2.62
CA ARG A 39 2.66 -10.68 -3.59
C ARG A 39 3.63 -9.56 -3.21
N ARG A 40 3.52 -9.01 -2.00
CA ARG A 40 4.39 -7.96 -1.51
C ARG A 40 5.85 -8.41 -1.48
N LEU A 41 6.73 -7.45 -1.72
CA LEU A 41 8.17 -7.59 -1.61
C LEU A 41 8.68 -6.68 -0.50
N ARG A 42 9.83 -7.02 0.08
CA ARG A 42 10.53 -6.11 0.98
C ARG A 42 10.97 -4.88 0.20
N ASN A 43 10.68 -3.71 0.74
CA ASN A 43 11.14 -2.45 0.19
C ASN A 43 12.41 -2.00 0.91
N PRO A 44 13.51 -1.67 0.21
CA PRO A 44 14.74 -1.22 0.84
C PRO A 44 14.65 0.23 1.36
N GLY A 45 13.56 0.93 1.09
CA GLY A 45 13.32 2.31 1.53
C GLY A 45 12.75 2.41 2.95
N GLY A 46 12.27 3.60 3.31
CA GLY A 46 11.71 3.89 4.64
C GLY A 46 10.33 3.29 4.93
N ALA A 47 9.78 2.47 4.04
CA ALA A 47 8.56 1.70 4.24
C ALA A 47 8.90 0.21 4.12
N ASP A 48 8.22 -0.65 4.85
CA ASP A 48 8.57 -2.07 4.95
C ASP A 48 8.33 -2.86 3.65
N TRP A 49 7.27 -2.50 2.92
CA TRP A 49 6.75 -3.30 1.83
C TRP A 49 6.49 -2.48 0.57
N ILE A 50 6.59 -3.17 -0.56
CA ILE A 50 6.17 -2.69 -1.87
C ILE A 50 5.32 -3.75 -2.56
N VAL A 51 4.29 -3.33 -3.27
CA VAL A 51 3.51 -4.17 -4.19
C VAL A 51 3.42 -3.51 -5.56
N HIS A 52 3.57 -4.31 -6.60
CA HIS A 52 3.45 -3.90 -7.99
C HIS A 52 2.20 -4.56 -8.58
N ALA A 53 1.24 -3.73 -8.99
CA ALA A 53 -0.03 -4.21 -9.52
C ALA A 53 -0.64 -3.23 -10.52
N ALA A 54 -1.10 -3.74 -11.66
CA ALA A 54 -1.78 -2.97 -12.70
C ALA A 54 -1.02 -1.69 -13.14
N GLY A 55 0.30 -1.78 -13.28
CA GLY A 55 1.16 -0.65 -13.68
C GLY A 55 1.31 0.43 -12.60
N VAL A 56 1.07 0.07 -11.33
CA VAL A 56 1.22 0.94 -10.18
C VAL A 56 2.09 0.24 -9.14
N ALA A 57 3.09 0.96 -8.64
CA ALA A 57 3.85 0.59 -7.47
C ALA A 57 3.29 1.30 -6.24
N ILE A 58 3.06 0.55 -5.15
CA ILE A 58 2.52 1.04 -3.89
C ILE A 58 3.49 0.65 -2.77
N VAL A 59 4.03 1.63 -2.06
CA VAL A 59 4.87 1.42 -0.87
C VAL A 59 4.08 1.70 0.39
N TYR A 60 4.17 0.79 1.36
CA TYR A 60 3.33 0.79 2.55
C TYR A 60 3.99 0.06 3.72
N ASP A 61 3.51 0.37 4.92
CA ASP A 61 3.83 -0.35 6.14
C ASP A 61 2.69 -1.29 6.51
N TRP A 62 3.04 -2.48 6.98
CA TRP A 62 2.09 -3.46 7.48
C TRP A 62 2.82 -4.50 8.37
N PRO A 63 2.32 -4.77 9.59
CA PRO A 63 1.19 -4.09 10.25
C PRO A 63 1.43 -2.60 10.51
N ASP A 64 0.36 -1.81 10.65
CA ASP A 64 0.46 -0.43 11.13
C ASP A 64 0.63 -0.44 12.66
N GLY A 65 1.89 -0.36 13.10
CA GLY A 65 2.25 -0.62 14.49
C GLY A 65 1.89 -2.05 14.90
N ASN A 66 0.88 -2.21 15.75
CA ASN A 66 0.39 -3.52 16.21
C ASN A 66 -0.92 -3.94 15.55
N ASP A 67 -1.48 -3.14 14.64
CA ASP A 67 -2.74 -3.45 13.97
C ASP A 67 -2.49 -4.21 12.65
N VAL A 68 -2.70 -5.52 12.70
CA VAL A 68 -2.57 -6.42 11.54
C VAL A 68 -3.68 -6.25 10.51
N ALA A 69 -4.78 -5.58 10.87
CA ALA A 69 -5.88 -5.32 9.93
C ALA A 69 -5.59 -4.11 9.02
N VAL A 70 -4.62 -3.26 9.38
CA VAL A 70 -4.37 -1.98 8.71
C VAL A 70 -3.04 -2.00 7.97
N ALA A 71 -3.08 -1.73 6.66
CA ALA A 71 -1.91 -1.37 5.88
C ALA A 71 -1.86 0.15 5.67
N LEU A 72 -0.74 0.78 6.02
CA LEU A 72 -0.55 2.22 5.92
C LEU A 72 0.23 2.58 4.65
N VAL A 73 -0.46 3.13 3.64
CA VAL A 73 0.17 3.55 2.40
C VAL A 73 1.02 4.79 2.62
N ILE A 74 2.31 4.66 2.31
CA ILE A 74 3.30 5.73 2.40
C ILE A 74 3.37 6.50 1.08
N SER A 75 3.35 5.81 -0.07
CA SER A 75 3.35 6.47 -1.39
C SER A 75 2.90 5.52 -2.51
N ALA A 76 2.58 6.07 -3.68
CA ALA A 76 2.29 5.30 -4.89
C ALA A 76 2.65 6.06 -6.16
N TRP A 77 2.99 5.33 -7.23
CA TRP A 77 3.27 5.89 -8.56
C TRP A 77 2.96 4.92 -9.69
N ARG A 78 2.74 5.47 -10.90
CA ARG A 78 2.65 4.67 -12.13
C ARG A 78 4.05 4.22 -12.55
N GLU A 79 4.14 2.98 -13.00
CA GLU A 79 5.33 2.42 -13.66
C GLU A 79 5.42 2.84 -15.12
#